data_AF-A0A838D715-F1
#
_entry.id   AF-A0A838D715-F1
#
_cell.length_a   1.000
_cell.length_b   1.000
_cell.length_c   1.000
_cell.angle_alpha   90.00
_cell.angle_beta   90.00
_cell.angle_gamma   90.00
#
_symmetry.space_group_name_H-M   'P 1'
#
loop_
_entity.id
_entity.type
_entity.pdbx_description
1 polymer ?
#
loop_
_entity_poly.entity_id
_entity_poly.type
_entity_poly.pdbx_seq_one_letter_code
_entity_poly.pdbx_strand_id
1 'polypeptide(L)'
;MGADKNSGMDDPDLELIKKRKMKKLQEQLATKEKDKSNLELQDKTNKNKPEGIDSERNFLLRYLYDRGDEVLKLAEQQYPLQTKIIIKRLNELIRFGEISKISGGDLLAVYRSLGLNIRVDTHISISDHGKTISFSDKLKQSNDADPDSDGLL
;
A
#
# COMPACT_ATOMS: atom_id res chain seq x y z
N MET A 1 -19.88 -66.84 33.28
CA MET A 1 -20.24 -65.96 32.15
C MET A 1 -20.63 -64.60 32.68
N GLY A 2 -19.82 -63.58 32.47
CA GLY A 2 -20.17 -62.19 32.77
C GLY A 2 -21.05 -61.63 31.65
N ALA A 3 -22.22 -61.10 32.01
CA ALA A 3 -23.03 -60.28 31.13
C ALA A 3 -22.94 -58.85 31.65
N ASP A 4 -22.11 -58.05 30.98
CA ASP A 4 -21.93 -56.64 31.25
C ASP A 4 -23.21 -55.89 30.86
N LYS A 5 -23.67 -55.03 31.78
CA LYS A 5 -24.93 -54.32 31.68
C LYS A 5 -24.77 -53.14 30.73
N ASN A 6 -25.49 -53.19 29.63
CA ASN A 6 -25.83 -52.04 28.83
C ASN A 6 -26.74 -51.12 29.66
N SER A 7 -26.25 -49.96 30.10
CA SER A 7 -27.07 -48.88 30.62
C SER A 7 -26.62 -47.57 30.00
N GLY A 8 -27.36 -47.16 28.96
CA GLY A 8 -27.29 -45.82 28.42
C GLY A 8 -27.63 -44.78 29.47
N MET A 9 -26.89 -43.69 29.42
CA MET A 9 -27.32 -42.39 29.92
C MET A 9 -26.72 -41.39 28.94
N ASP A 10 -27.56 -40.94 28.01
CA ASP A 10 -27.37 -39.71 27.27
C ASP A 10 -27.22 -38.59 28.30
N ASP A 11 -25.98 -38.27 28.65
CA ASP A 11 -25.65 -37.28 29.67
C ASP A 11 -26.13 -35.91 29.15
N PRO A 12 -27.17 -35.29 29.74
CA PRO A 12 -27.70 -34.01 29.28
C PRO A 12 -26.65 -32.89 29.30
N ASP A 13 -25.58 -33.10 30.07
CA ASP A 13 -24.43 -32.23 30.17
C ASP A 13 -23.54 -32.30 28.89
N LEU A 14 -23.37 -33.48 28.29
CA LEU A 14 -22.61 -33.64 27.04
C LEU A 14 -23.32 -32.95 25.86
N GLU A 15 -24.64 -33.06 25.79
CA GLU A 15 -25.43 -32.37 24.78
C GLU A 15 -25.37 -30.85 24.94
N LEU A 16 -25.41 -30.36 26.18
CA LEU A 16 -25.31 -28.94 26.50
C LEU A 16 -23.93 -28.38 26.14
N ILE A 17 -22.86 -29.13 26.43
CA ILE A 17 -21.49 -28.78 26.06
C ILE A 17 -21.33 -28.73 24.54
N LYS A 18 -21.88 -29.71 23.81
CA LYS A 18 -21.85 -29.75 22.35
C LYS A 18 -22.59 -28.58 21.71
N LYS A 19 -23.78 -28.22 22.23
CA LYS A 19 -24.55 -27.03 21.80
C LYS A 19 -23.78 -25.73 22.03
N ARG A 20 -23.18 -25.55 23.20
CA ARG A 20 -22.35 -24.37 23.52
C ARG A 20 -21.15 -24.25 22.58
N LYS A 21 -20.47 -25.36 22.30
CA LYS A 21 -19.29 -25.39 21.41
C LYS A 21 -19.67 -25.09 19.96
N MET A 22 -20.77 -25.65 19.46
CA MET A 22 -21.27 -25.34 18.11
C MET A 22 -21.67 -23.87 17.96
N LYS A 23 -22.35 -23.28 18.96
CA LYS A 23 -22.72 -21.86 18.93
C LYS A 23 -21.49 -20.95 18.84
N LYS A 24 -20.45 -21.22 19.63
CA LYS A 24 -19.20 -20.46 19.59
C LYS A 24 -18.49 -20.56 18.24
N LEU A 25 -18.52 -21.73 17.60
CA LEU A 25 -17.94 -21.92 16.27
C LEU A 25 -18.74 -21.15 15.20
N GLN A 26 -20.07 -21.18 15.26
CA GLN A 26 -20.93 -20.39 14.37
C GLN A 26 -20.69 -18.88 14.53
N GLU A 27 -20.55 -18.38 15.76
CA GLU A 27 -20.23 -16.98 16.03
C GLU A 27 -18.86 -16.59 15.45
N GLN A 28 -17.84 -17.45 15.57
CA GLN A 28 -16.51 -17.22 15.00
C GLN A 28 -16.47 -17.25 13.46
N LEU A 29 -17.32 -18.06 12.83
CA LEU A 29 -17.45 -18.08 11.37
C LEU A 29 -18.17 -16.82 10.88
N ALA A 30 -19.24 -16.41 11.56
CA ALA A 30 -19.99 -15.19 11.24
C ALA A 30 -19.16 -13.91 11.42
N THR A 31 -18.26 -13.85 12.41
CA THR A 31 -17.34 -12.71 12.55
C THR A 31 -16.27 -12.71 11.45
N LYS A 32 -15.68 -13.86 11.11
CA LYS A 32 -14.72 -13.96 10.00
C LYS A 32 -15.33 -13.64 8.64
N GLU A 33 -16.60 -13.99 8.41
CA GLU A 33 -17.35 -13.60 7.21
C GLU A 33 -17.68 -12.11 7.19
N LYS A 34 -18.00 -11.50 8.35
CA LYS A 34 -18.16 -10.04 8.47
C LYS A 34 -16.84 -9.30 8.23
N ASP A 35 -15.72 -9.83 8.69
CA ASP A 35 -14.41 -9.21 8.48
C ASP A 35 -13.96 -9.35 7.01
N LYS A 36 -14.13 -10.54 6.40
CA LYS A 36 -13.86 -10.73 4.97
C LYS A 36 -14.80 -9.94 4.07
N SER A 37 -16.08 -9.85 4.41
CA SER A 37 -17.01 -8.99 3.67
C SER A 37 -16.69 -7.51 3.91
N ASN A 38 -16.23 -7.06 5.07
CA ASN A 38 -15.77 -5.67 5.25
C ASN A 38 -14.51 -5.37 4.42
N LEU A 39 -13.58 -6.32 4.32
CA LEU A 39 -12.38 -6.19 3.47
C LEU A 39 -12.73 -6.20 1.97
N GLU A 40 -13.57 -7.12 1.51
CA GLU A 40 -14.04 -7.14 0.10
C GLU A 40 -15.03 -6.00 -0.22
N LEU A 41 -15.81 -5.53 0.75
CA LEU A 41 -16.66 -4.35 0.59
C LEU A 41 -15.82 -3.07 0.63
N GLN A 42 -14.72 -2.98 1.38
CA GLN A 42 -13.82 -1.82 1.29
C GLN A 42 -13.14 -1.73 -0.09
N ASP A 43 -12.83 -2.86 -0.72
CA ASP A 43 -12.32 -2.89 -2.10
C ASP A 43 -13.40 -2.63 -3.16
N LYS A 44 -14.67 -2.96 -2.90
CA LYS A 44 -15.78 -2.82 -3.87
C LYS A 44 -16.66 -1.58 -3.65
N THR A 45 -16.70 -0.98 -2.46
CA THR A 45 -17.54 0.20 -2.13
C THR A 45 -16.90 1.53 -2.49
N ASN A 46 -15.59 1.56 -2.79
CA ASN A 46 -14.91 2.73 -3.36
C ASN A 46 -15.25 2.98 -4.86
N LYS A 47 -16.21 2.25 -5.45
CA LYS A 47 -16.66 2.48 -6.83
C LYS A 47 -17.93 3.33 -6.97
N ASN A 48 -18.70 3.56 -5.90
CA ASN A 48 -20.02 4.21 -6.02
C ASN A 48 -20.28 5.26 -4.91
N LYS A 49 -19.54 6.38 -4.96
CA LYS A 49 -20.04 7.66 -4.44
C LYS A 49 -19.41 8.81 -5.23
N PRO A 50 -20.07 9.38 -6.25
CA PRO A 50 -19.66 10.65 -6.80
C PRO A 50 -20.13 11.72 -5.82
N GLU A 51 -19.19 12.49 -5.28
CA GLU A 51 -19.28 13.94 -5.02
C GLU A 51 -18.28 14.35 -3.93
N GLY A 52 -17.21 15.00 -4.37
CA GLY A 52 -16.22 15.64 -3.49
C GLY A 52 -14.91 14.89 -3.40
N ILE A 53 -13.83 15.51 -3.91
CA ILE A 53 -12.40 15.17 -3.75
C ILE A 53 -11.98 13.80 -4.29
N ASP A 54 -12.63 12.72 -3.88
CA ASP A 54 -12.34 11.37 -4.31
C ASP A 54 -12.53 11.21 -5.82
N SER A 55 -13.50 11.90 -6.42
CA SER A 55 -13.68 11.89 -7.88
C SER A 55 -12.50 12.52 -8.64
N GLU A 56 -12.00 13.68 -8.17
CA GLU A 56 -10.87 14.37 -8.78
C GLU A 56 -9.58 13.58 -8.60
N ARG A 57 -9.36 13.02 -7.41
CA ARG A 57 -8.24 12.12 -7.13
C ARG A 57 -8.27 10.88 -8.04
N ASN A 58 -9.42 10.20 -8.11
CA ASN A 58 -9.61 9.02 -8.95
C ASN A 58 -9.49 9.32 -10.45
N PHE A 59 -9.83 10.54 -10.88
CA PHE A 59 -9.58 10.97 -12.24
C PHE A 59 -8.08 11.07 -12.51
N LEU A 60 -7.33 11.80 -11.68
CA LEU A 60 -5.88 11.99 -11.83
C LEU A 60 -5.12 10.65 -11.84
N LEU A 61 -5.49 9.73 -10.94
CA LEU A 61 -4.90 8.39 -10.82
C LEU A 61 -4.85 7.62 -12.14
N ARG A 62 -5.79 7.82 -13.05
CA ARG A 62 -5.82 7.14 -14.36
C ARG A 62 -4.75 7.65 -15.33
N TYR A 63 -4.21 8.83 -15.08
CA TYR A 63 -3.20 9.50 -15.89
C TYR A 63 -1.80 9.43 -15.25
N LEU A 64 -1.70 8.92 -14.02
CA LEU A 64 -0.44 8.66 -13.35
C LEU A 64 0.14 7.32 -13.80
N TYR A 65 1.47 7.26 -13.93
CA TYR A 65 2.20 6.01 -14.17
C TYR A 65 3.51 5.98 -13.38
N ASP A 66 4.24 4.87 -13.49
CA ASP A 66 5.42 4.59 -12.66
C ASP A 66 5.06 4.63 -11.15
N ARG A 67 5.77 5.37 -10.31
CA ARG A 67 5.45 5.53 -8.87
C ARG A 67 4.54 6.73 -8.58
N GLY A 68 3.72 7.15 -9.54
CA GLY A 68 2.89 8.36 -9.43
C GLY A 68 1.83 8.30 -8.34
N ASP A 69 1.18 7.15 -8.15
CA ASP A 69 0.18 6.93 -7.11
C ASP A 69 0.79 7.01 -5.70
N GLU A 70 2.00 6.48 -5.53
CA GLU A 70 2.76 6.55 -4.29
C GLU A 70 3.11 8.01 -3.94
N VAL A 71 3.64 8.75 -4.91
CA VAL A 71 3.95 10.18 -4.75
C VAL A 71 2.70 10.96 -4.38
N LEU A 72 1.58 10.74 -5.07
CA LEU A 72 0.31 11.41 -4.78
C LEU A 72 -0.15 11.12 -3.34
N LYS A 73 -0.08 9.86 -2.90
CA LYS A 73 -0.45 9.47 -1.53
C LYS A 73 0.44 10.15 -0.48
N LEU A 74 1.75 10.20 -0.71
CA LEU A 74 2.70 10.89 0.18
C LEU A 74 2.44 12.41 0.21
N ALA A 75 2.08 12.99 -0.94
CA ALA A 75 1.67 14.39 -1.05
C ALA A 75 0.41 14.69 -0.24
N GLU A 76 -0.60 13.82 -0.31
CA GLU A 76 -1.84 13.94 0.46
C GLU A 76 -1.58 13.85 1.96
N GLN A 77 -0.65 12.99 2.39
CA GLN A 77 -0.28 12.83 3.79
C GLN A 77 0.52 14.02 4.35
N GLN A 78 1.48 14.54 3.58
CA GLN A 78 2.39 15.60 4.04
C GLN A 78 1.80 17.01 3.84
N TYR A 79 1.07 17.23 2.74
CA TYR A 79 0.54 18.55 2.34
C TYR A 79 -0.92 18.46 1.85
N PRO A 80 -1.88 18.07 2.71
CA PRO A 80 -3.25 17.74 2.29
C PRO A 80 -3.99 18.88 1.59
N LEU A 81 -3.85 20.11 2.10
CA LEU A 81 -4.57 21.28 1.56
C LEU A 81 -4.01 21.71 0.19
N GLN A 82 -2.69 21.76 0.09
CA GLN A 82 -1.98 22.16 -1.13
C GLN A 82 -2.19 21.11 -2.23
N THR A 83 -2.02 19.83 -1.88
CA THR A 83 -2.22 18.71 -2.80
C THR A 83 -3.61 18.71 -3.40
N LYS A 84 -4.65 18.99 -2.60
CA LYS A 84 -6.04 19.09 -3.10
C LYS A 84 -6.21 20.18 -4.17
N ILE A 85 -5.54 21.33 -4.03
CA ILE A 85 -5.58 22.41 -5.02
C ILE A 85 -4.83 21.98 -6.28
N ILE A 86 -3.67 21.35 -6.12
CA ILE A 86 -2.82 20.89 -7.22
C ILE A 86 -3.52 19.82 -8.05
N ILE A 87 -4.18 18.85 -7.42
CA ILE A 87 -4.98 17.81 -8.12
C ILE A 87 -6.01 18.45 -9.05
N LYS A 88 -6.75 19.46 -8.56
CA LYS A 88 -7.75 20.16 -9.38
C LYS A 88 -7.12 20.83 -10.60
N ARG A 89 -5.98 21.52 -10.42
CA ARG A 89 -5.27 22.17 -11.53
C ARG A 89 -4.71 21.18 -12.54
N LEU A 90 -4.13 20.08 -12.08
CA LEU A 90 -3.65 19.02 -12.97
C LEU A 90 -4.81 18.40 -13.77
N ASN A 91 -5.96 18.17 -13.13
CA ASN A 91 -7.13 17.65 -13.82
C ASN A 91 -7.69 18.63 -14.86
N GLU A 92 -7.67 19.93 -14.58
CA GLU A 92 -8.03 20.96 -15.57
C GLU A 92 -7.14 20.85 -16.81
N LEU A 93 -5.82 20.79 -16.65
CA LEU A 93 -4.86 20.66 -17.75
C LEU A 93 -5.03 19.37 -18.56
N ILE A 94 -5.31 18.25 -17.87
CA ILE A 94 -5.60 16.97 -18.52
C ILE A 94 -6.91 17.06 -19.33
N ARG A 95 -7.95 17.72 -18.81
CA ARG A 95 -9.22 17.92 -19.51
C ARG A 95 -9.07 18.81 -20.75
N PHE A 96 -8.17 19.80 -20.70
CA PHE A 96 -7.80 20.61 -21.86
C PHE A 96 -6.96 19.84 -22.89
N GLY A 97 -6.42 18.68 -22.53
CA GLY A 97 -5.59 17.86 -23.41
C GLY A 97 -4.14 18.34 -23.52
N GLU A 98 -3.70 19.26 -22.65
CA GLU A 98 -2.31 19.72 -22.62
C GLU A 98 -1.36 18.65 -22.05
N ILE A 99 -1.88 17.79 -21.18
CA ILE A 99 -1.12 16.73 -20.51
C ILE A 99 -1.83 15.40 -20.72
N SER A 100 -1.09 14.41 -21.24
CA SER A 100 -1.62 13.08 -21.56
C SER A 100 -1.30 12.02 -20.49
N LYS A 101 -0.12 12.08 -19.87
CA LYS A 101 0.30 11.20 -18.76
C LYS A 101 1.34 11.91 -17.90
N ILE A 102 1.42 11.54 -16.63
CA ILE A 102 2.33 12.15 -15.65
C ILE A 102 3.05 11.03 -14.89
N SER A 103 4.38 11.04 -14.88
CA SER A 103 5.16 10.08 -14.07
C SER A 103 5.23 10.50 -12.60
N GLY A 104 5.64 9.60 -11.71
CA GLY A 104 5.96 9.96 -10.32
C GLY A 104 7.07 11.02 -10.22
N GLY A 105 8.06 10.96 -11.12
CA GLY A 105 9.12 11.97 -11.21
C GLY A 105 8.60 13.36 -11.61
N ASP A 106 7.72 13.43 -12.61
CA ASP A 106 7.09 14.69 -13.05
C ASP A 106 6.25 15.29 -11.93
N LEU A 107 5.46 14.46 -11.25
CA LEU A 107 4.61 14.89 -10.15
C LEU A 107 5.46 15.43 -8.99
N LEU A 108 6.56 14.76 -8.62
CA LEU A 108 7.53 15.27 -7.65
C LEU A 108 8.16 16.61 -8.08
N ALA A 109 8.48 16.75 -9.36
CA ALA A 109 9.06 17.99 -9.89
C ALA A 109 8.07 19.17 -9.78
N VAL A 110 6.79 18.95 -10.06
CA VAL A 110 5.72 19.95 -9.86
C VAL A 110 5.62 20.35 -8.40
N TYR A 111 5.60 19.39 -7.47
CA TYR A 111 5.55 19.73 -6.04
C TYR A 111 6.77 20.54 -5.60
N ARG A 112 7.97 20.15 -6.05
CA ARG A 112 9.22 20.86 -5.74
C ARG A 112 9.25 22.27 -6.32
N SER A 113 8.74 22.49 -7.54
CA SER A 113 8.68 23.82 -8.15
C SER A 113 7.72 24.76 -7.40
N LEU A 114 6.71 24.20 -6.72
CA LEU A 114 5.80 24.91 -5.82
C LEU A 114 6.34 25.04 -4.38
N GLY A 115 7.58 24.61 -4.12
CA GLY A 115 8.20 24.66 -2.79
C GLY A 115 7.73 23.57 -1.82
N LEU A 116 7.00 22.57 -2.30
CA LEU A 116 6.51 21.45 -1.50
C LEU A 116 7.51 20.29 -1.57
N ASN A 117 8.32 20.16 -0.53
CA ASN A 117 9.29 19.08 -0.45
C ASN A 117 8.63 17.81 0.09
N ILE A 118 8.20 16.94 -0.82
CA ILE A 118 7.63 15.64 -0.48
C ILE A 118 8.75 14.63 -0.27
N ARG A 119 8.80 14.05 0.93
CA ARG A 119 9.73 12.96 1.24
C ARG A 119 9.22 11.64 0.70
N VAL A 120 10.05 10.98 -0.11
CA VAL A 120 9.82 9.64 -0.64
C VAL A 120 10.96 8.74 -0.18
N ASP A 121 10.64 7.67 0.54
CA ASP A 121 11.64 6.69 0.95
C ASP A 121 12.14 5.94 -0.29
N THR A 122 13.38 6.21 -0.67
CA THR A 122 14.01 5.65 -1.88
C THR A 122 15.21 4.82 -1.47
N HIS A 123 15.17 3.53 -1.80
CA HIS A 123 16.30 2.63 -1.63
C HIS A 123 16.86 2.24 -3.01
N ILE A 124 18.12 2.55 -3.25
CA ILE A 124 18.79 2.27 -4.53
C ILE A 124 19.80 1.16 -4.31
N SER A 125 19.63 0.07 -5.06
CA SER A 125 20.54 -1.09 -5.07
C SER A 125 21.09 -1.31 -6.47
N ILE A 126 22.38 -1.55 -6.58
CA ILE A 126 23.11 -1.78 -7.83
C ILE A 126 23.53 -3.25 -7.88
N SER A 127 23.37 -3.89 -9.04
CA SER A 127 23.95 -5.23 -9.28
C SER A 127 25.33 -5.05 -9.91
N ASP A 128 26.36 -5.42 -9.16
CA ASP A 128 27.76 -5.34 -9.56
C ASP A 128 28.34 -6.76 -9.60
N HIS A 129 28.76 -7.22 -10.77
CA HIS A 129 29.32 -8.56 -10.96
C HIS A 129 28.49 -9.70 -10.33
N GLY A 130 27.15 -9.62 -10.43
CA GLY A 130 26.24 -10.63 -9.89
C GLY A 130 25.96 -10.54 -8.38
N LYS A 131 26.50 -9.53 -7.69
CA LYS A 131 26.18 -9.21 -6.29
C LYS A 131 25.38 -7.92 -6.21
N THR A 132 24.32 -7.92 -5.41
CA THR A 132 23.55 -6.71 -5.10
C THR A 132 24.22 -5.94 -3.98
N ILE A 133 24.65 -4.71 -4.26
CA ILE A 133 25.23 -3.77 -3.29
C ILE A 133 24.39 -2.51 -3.23
N SER A 134 24.34 -1.84 -2.08
CA SER A 134 23.62 -0.56 -1.99
C SER A 134 24.38 0.52 -2.75
N PHE A 135 23.66 1.51 -3.30
CA PHE A 135 24.29 2.65 -3.97
C PHE A 135 25.30 3.37 -3.05
N SER A 136 24.95 3.51 -1.77
CA SER A 136 25.81 4.10 -0.76
C SER A 136 27.14 3.36 -0.59
N ASP A 137 27.11 2.02 -0.65
CA ASP A 137 28.32 1.20 -0.54
C ASP A 137 29.18 1.29 -1.81
N LYS A 138 28.54 1.32 -2.99
CA LYS A 138 29.26 1.52 -4.27
C LYS A 138 30.01 2.85 -4.28
N LEU A 139 29.38 3.93 -3.80
CA LEU A 139 29.98 5.27 -3.79
C LEU A 139 31.19 5.38 -2.84
N LYS A 140 31.20 4.62 -1.74
CA LYS A 140 32.36 4.53 -0.86
C LYS A 140 33.51 3.78 -1.53
N GLN A 141 33.23 2.63 -2.16
CA GLN A 141 34.25 1.84 -2.86
C GLN A 141 34.96 2.62 -3.98
N SER A 142 34.26 3.51 -4.69
CA SER A 142 34.90 4.36 -5.71
C SER A 142 35.82 5.43 -5.13
N ASN A 143 35.63 5.86 -3.89
CA ASN A 143 36.49 6.86 -3.25
C ASN A 143 37.76 6.24 -2.63
N ASP A 144 37.71 4.97 -2.27
CA ASP A 144 38.86 4.23 -1.71
C ASP A 144 39.80 3.67 -2.79
N ALA A 145 39.43 3.79 -4.07
CA ALA A 145 40.15 3.17 -5.19
C ALA A 145 41.34 4.00 -5.73
N ASP A 146 41.63 5.19 -5.21
CA ASP A 146 42.82 5.99 -5.60
C ASP A 146 43.40 6.82 -4.43
N PRO A 147 44.41 6.32 -3.70
CA PRO A 147 45.40 7.15 -3.03
C PRO A 147 46.79 7.11 -3.70
N ASP A 148 47.02 6.18 -4.63
CA ASP A 148 48.34 5.85 -5.16
C ASP A 148 48.40 6.01 -6.69
N SER A 149 48.17 7.23 -7.19
CA SER A 149 48.80 7.66 -8.45
C SER A 149 50.03 8.49 -8.08
N ASP A 150 51.10 7.73 -7.86
CA ASP A 150 52.49 8.11 -7.69
C ASP A 150 52.85 9.52 -8.18
N GLY A 151 53.27 10.36 -7.23
CA GLY A 151 54.38 11.25 -7.51
C GLY A 151 55.62 10.40 -7.80
N LEU A 152 55.96 10.22 -9.07
CA LEU A 152 57.31 9.90 -9.55
C LEU A 152 57.40 10.10 -11.07
N LEU A 153 57.91 11.29 -11.43
CA LEU A 153 58.72 11.73 -12.59
C LEU A 153 58.22 13.04 -13.22
#